data_AF-A0A958V1T7-F1
#
_entry.id   AF-A0A958V1T7-F1
#
_cell.length_a   1.000
_cell.length_b   1.000
_cell.length_c   1.000
_cell.angle_alpha   90.00
_cell.angle_beta   90.00
_cell.angle_gamma   90.00
#
_symmetry.space_group_name_H-M   'P 1'
#
loop_
_entity.id
_entity.type
_entity.pdbx_description
1 polymer ?
#
loop_
_entity_poly.entity_id
_entity_poly.type
_entity_poly.pdbx_seq_one_letter_code
_entity_poly.pdbx_strand_id
1 'polypeptide(L)'
;MKTLRSTMLFTFLLLLTTNFLVAQNDSDMQMYAIHMDPVYPSKINDYETVAKKLVVACSKYNTEMAWSTFVFDGFNYTYLSPLKNMAELDKNGFADLREKMGKDAFTELFRSFNDYYDRHID
;
A
#
# COMPACT_ATOMS: atom_id res chain seq x y z
N MET A 1 21.07 37.94 35.65
CA MET A 1 20.88 36.47 35.80
C MET A 1 19.42 36.07 35.99
N LYS A 2 18.64 36.71 36.87
CA LYS A 2 17.21 36.37 37.08
C LYS A 2 16.36 36.56 35.81
N THR A 3 16.55 37.69 35.12
CA THR A 3 15.88 37.99 33.84
C THR A 3 16.24 36.99 32.74
N LEU A 4 17.53 36.70 32.55
CA LEU A 4 18.00 35.72 31.57
C LEU A 4 17.41 34.31 31.80
N ARG A 5 17.32 33.87 33.06
CA ARG A 5 16.72 32.57 33.41
C ARG A 5 15.22 32.54 33.09
N SER A 6 14.49 33.61 33.42
CA SER A 6 13.05 33.72 33.07
C SER A 6 12.86 33.76 31.55
N THR A 7 13.69 34.49 30.82
CA THR A 7 13.62 34.54 29.35
C THR A 7 13.87 33.17 28.73
N MET A 8 14.90 32.43 29.17
CA MET A 8 15.16 31.07 28.67
C MET A 8 14.01 30.11 28.97
N LEU A 9 13.44 30.16 30.18
CA LEU A 9 12.32 29.30 30.56
C LEU A 9 11.07 29.59 29.71
N PHE A 10 10.81 30.88 29.46
CA PHE A 10 9.68 31.31 28.64
C PHE A 10 9.84 30.89 27.17
N THR A 11 11.05 31.04 26.62
CA THR A 11 11.37 30.55 25.27
C THR A 11 11.23 29.03 25.17
N PHE A 12 11.68 28.29 26.18
CA PHE A 12 11.52 26.83 26.22
C PHE A 12 10.04 26.41 26.25
N LEU A 13 9.22 27.08 27.05
CA LEU A 13 7.76 26.86 27.09
C LEU A 13 7.08 27.17 25.74
N LEU A 14 7.50 28.23 25.05
CA LEU A 14 7.01 28.58 23.71
C LEU A 14 7.40 27.54 22.65
N LEU A 15 8.57 26.91 22.77
CA LEU A 15 9.00 25.83 21.86
C LEU A 15 8.24 24.51 22.09
N LEU A 16 7.62 24.33 23.27
CA LEU A 16 6.81 23.14 23.56
C LEU A 16 5.40 23.22 22.95
N THR A 17 4.85 24.41 22.71
CA THR A 17 3.48 24.59 22.20
C THR A 17 3.35 24.45 20.68
N THR A 18 4.46 24.44 19.93
CA THR A 18 4.45 24.32 18.45
C THR A 18 4.31 22.90 17.93
N ASN A 19 4.18 21.88 18.80
CA ASN A 19 4.12 20.47 18.41
C ASN A 19 2.69 19.91 18.30
N PHE A 20 1.63 20.73 18.37
CA PHE A 20 0.30 20.26 17.99
C PHE A 20 0.26 20.14 16.46
N LEU A 21 0.70 18.98 15.97
CA LEU A 21 0.64 18.58 14.57
C LEU A 21 -0.83 18.33 14.19
N VAL A 22 -1.58 19.40 13.96
CA VAL A 22 -3.00 19.37 13.53
C VAL A 22 -3.17 18.61 12.20
N ALA A 23 -2.08 18.37 11.46
CA ALA A 23 -2.08 17.57 10.24
C ALA A 23 -2.10 16.04 10.46
N GLN A 24 -2.02 15.54 11.70
CA GLN A 24 -2.02 14.11 12.04
C GLN A 24 -3.25 13.70 12.86
N ASN A 25 -4.41 14.33 12.64
CA ASN A 25 -5.64 13.76 13.17
C ASN A 25 -5.96 12.47 12.39
N ASP A 26 -5.67 11.33 13.03
CA ASP A 26 -5.88 9.98 12.48
C ASP A 26 -7.32 9.72 12.00
N SER A 27 -8.30 10.49 12.48
CA SER A 27 -9.71 10.30 12.11
C SER A 27 -10.03 10.68 10.66
N ASP A 28 -9.25 11.58 10.05
CA ASP A 28 -9.59 12.20 8.76
C ASP A 28 -8.60 11.83 7.64
N MET A 29 -7.54 11.07 7.95
CA MET A 29 -6.50 10.69 7.00
C MET A 29 -6.57 9.19 6.67
N GLN A 30 -6.65 8.87 5.38
CA GLN A 30 -6.59 7.49 4.92
C GLN A 30 -5.15 7.11 4.56
N MET A 31 -4.63 6.06 5.19
CA MET A 31 -3.33 5.48 4.86
C MET A 31 -3.47 4.50 3.69
N TYR A 32 -2.44 4.36 2.86
CA TYR A 32 -2.44 3.42 1.75
C TYR A 32 -1.09 2.69 1.67
N ALA A 33 -1.14 1.38 1.41
CA ALA A 33 -0.01 0.64 0.84
C ALA A 33 -0.03 0.84 -0.68
N ILE A 34 1.12 1.17 -1.26
CA ILE A 34 1.29 1.42 -2.69
C ILE A 34 2.21 0.33 -3.23
N HIS A 35 1.67 -0.55 -4.07
CA HIS A 35 2.43 -1.55 -4.80
C HIS A 35 2.53 -1.14 -6.27
N MET A 36 3.71 -1.20 -6.87
CA MET A 36 3.94 -0.80 -8.27
C MET A 36 4.64 -1.88 -9.08
N ASP A 37 4.07 -2.13 -10.25
CA ASP A 37 4.58 -3.06 -11.26
C ASP A 37 4.97 -2.29 -12.53
N PRO A 38 6.28 -2.05 -12.76
CA PRO A 38 6.80 -1.44 -13.98
C PRO A 38 6.86 -2.49 -15.10
N VAL A 39 5.70 -2.79 -15.69
CA VAL A 39 5.53 -3.85 -16.69
C VAL A 39 6.28 -3.51 -17.98
N TYR A 40 6.91 -4.50 -18.61
CA TYR A 40 7.52 -4.29 -19.93
C TYR A 40 6.45 -3.86 -20.93
N PRO A 41 6.65 -2.77 -21.71
CA PRO A 41 5.66 -2.29 -22.66
C PRO A 41 5.20 -3.35 -23.69
N SER A 42 6.06 -4.32 -24.02
CA SER A 42 5.75 -5.42 -24.95
C SER A 42 4.92 -6.54 -24.33
N LYS A 43 4.64 -6.50 -23.02
CA LYS A 43 3.98 -7.56 -22.23
C LYS A 43 2.67 -7.13 -21.57
N ILE A 44 2.20 -5.91 -21.83
CA ILE A 44 0.98 -5.33 -21.23
C ILE A 44 -0.22 -6.28 -21.34
N ASN A 45 -0.52 -6.80 -22.53
CA ASN A 45 -1.69 -7.67 -22.73
C ASN A 45 -1.59 -9.00 -21.96
N ASP A 46 -0.39 -9.57 -21.88
CA ASP A 46 -0.13 -10.82 -21.16
C ASP A 46 -0.29 -10.58 -19.65
N TYR A 47 0.29 -9.49 -19.15
CA TYR A 47 0.16 -9.04 -17.77
C TYR A 47 -1.30 -8.81 -17.37
N GLU A 48 -2.06 -8.06 -18.17
CA GLU A 48 -3.48 -7.81 -17.89
C GLU A 48 -4.32 -9.08 -17.91
N THR A 49 -3.94 -10.08 -18.70
CA THR A 49 -4.59 -11.39 -18.69
C THR A 49 -4.41 -12.08 -17.35
N VAL A 50 -3.22 -11.99 -16.76
CA VAL A 50 -2.95 -12.51 -15.41
C VAL A 50 -3.67 -11.68 -14.34
N ALA A 51 -3.64 -10.35 -14.44
CA ALA A 51 -4.37 -9.46 -13.53
C ALA A 51 -5.89 -9.74 -13.52
N LYS A 52 -6.48 -10.00 -14.69
CA LYS A 52 -7.89 -10.40 -14.80
C LYS A 52 -8.16 -11.74 -14.13
N LYS A 53 -7.24 -12.71 -14.20
CA LYS A 53 -7.38 -13.99 -13.47
C LYS A 53 -7.40 -13.77 -11.96
N LEU A 54 -6.57 -12.87 -11.44
CA LEU A 54 -6.59 -12.50 -10.02
C LEU A 54 -7.94 -11.91 -9.62
N VAL A 55 -8.45 -10.93 -10.37
CA VAL A 55 -9.77 -10.33 -10.09
C VAL A 55 -10.89 -11.38 -10.14
N VAL A 56 -10.89 -12.27 -11.14
CA VAL A 56 -11.87 -13.35 -11.24
C VAL A 56 -11.77 -14.31 -10.04
N ALA A 57 -10.56 -14.63 -9.58
CA ALA A 57 -10.37 -15.49 -8.42
C ALA A 57 -10.88 -14.82 -7.13
N CYS A 58 -10.56 -13.54 -6.92
CA CYS A 58 -11.07 -12.76 -5.78
C CYS A 58 -12.60 -12.71 -5.78
N SER A 59 -13.22 -12.42 -6.93
CA SER A 59 -14.68 -12.39 -7.07
C SER A 59 -15.32 -13.76 -6.84
N LYS A 60 -14.73 -14.83 -7.40
CA LYS A 60 -15.24 -16.20 -7.24
C LYS A 60 -15.26 -16.65 -5.78
N TYR A 61 -14.24 -16.28 -5.02
CA TYR A 61 -14.08 -16.68 -3.62
C TYR A 61 -14.56 -15.64 -2.61
N ASN A 62 -15.14 -14.53 -3.09
CA ASN A 62 -15.65 -13.43 -2.28
C ASN A 62 -14.65 -12.99 -1.21
N THR A 63 -13.45 -12.60 -1.66
CA THR A 63 -12.34 -12.25 -0.76
C THR A 63 -12.46 -10.83 -0.24
N GLU A 64 -12.03 -10.60 1.00
CA GLU A 64 -12.16 -9.30 1.68
C GLU A 64 -11.18 -8.22 1.18
N MET A 65 -10.21 -8.60 0.35
CA MET A 65 -9.19 -7.68 -0.15
C MET A 65 -9.78 -6.63 -1.10
N ALA A 66 -9.47 -5.36 -0.86
CA ALA A 66 -9.87 -4.24 -1.70
C ALA A 66 -8.64 -3.41 -2.10
N TRP A 67 -8.56 -3.05 -3.38
CA TRP A 67 -7.55 -2.15 -3.90
C TRP A 67 -8.09 -1.35 -5.09
N SER A 68 -7.43 -0.23 -5.38
CA SER A 68 -7.62 0.53 -6.61
C SER A 68 -6.39 0.41 -7.50
N THR A 69 -6.57 0.38 -8.82
CA THR A 69 -5.45 0.28 -9.77
C THR A 69 -5.42 1.51 -10.67
N PHE A 70 -4.22 2.05 -10.87
CA PHE A 70 -3.91 3.14 -11.80
C PHE A 70 -2.79 2.70 -12.75
N VAL A 71 -2.74 3.26 -13.95
CA VAL A 71 -1.67 3.01 -14.92
C VAL A 71 -1.03 4.34 -15.29
N PHE A 72 0.25 4.49 -14.97
CA PHE A 72 1.06 5.65 -15.36
C PHE A 72 1.86 5.33 -16.63
N ASP A 73 1.93 6.31 -17.53
CA ASP A 73 2.67 6.25 -18.80
C ASP A 73 2.37 5.03 -19.69
N GLY A 74 1.23 4.38 -19.45
CA GLY A 74 0.72 3.25 -20.23
C GLY A 74 1.24 1.86 -19.84
N PHE A 75 2.20 1.75 -18.92
CA PHE A 75 2.79 0.45 -18.55
C PHE A 75 3.20 0.32 -17.07
N ASN A 76 3.13 1.39 -16.27
CA ASN A 76 3.43 1.32 -14.84
C ASN A 76 2.13 1.15 -14.05
N TYR A 77 1.83 -0.08 -13.63
CA TYR A 77 0.64 -0.38 -12.85
C TYR A 77 0.89 -0.04 -11.38
N THR A 78 -0.05 0.65 -10.74
CA THR A 78 0.04 1.07 -9.35
C THR A 78 -1.23 0.66 -8.61
N TYR A 79 -1.06 -0.07 -7.52
CA TYR A 79 -2.11 -0.65 -6.70
C TYR A 79 -2.14 0.04 -5.35
N LEU A 80 -3.27 0.65 -5.01
CA LEU A 80 -3.48 1.32 -3.72
C LEU A 80 -4.40 0.46 -2.87
N SER A 81 -3.88 -0.03 -1.75
CA SER A 81 -4.66 -0.77 -0.76
C SER A 81 -4.85 0.09 0.49
N PRO A 82 -6.09 0.40 0.90
CA PRO A 82 -6.32 1.20 2.09
C PRO A 82 -5.86 0.44 3.34
N LEU A 83 -5.20 1.14 4.25
CA LEU A 83 -4.77 0.63 5.54
C LEU A 83 -5.52 1.35 6.65
N LYS A 84 -5.95 0.61 7.67
CA LYS A 84 -6.49 1.17 8.91
C LYS A 84 -5.39 1.66 9.84
N ASN A 85 -4.22 1.02 9.80
CA ASN A 85 -3.04 1.36 10.59
C ASN A 85 -1.82 0.61 10.04
N MET A 86 -0.62 0.98 10.49
CA MET A 86 0.63 0.39 10.02
C MET A 86 0.80 -1.10 10.35
N ALA A 87 0.12 -1.65 11.36
CA ALA A 87 0.22 -3.07 11.69
C ALA A 87 -0.49 -3.97 10.67
N GLU A 88 -1.26 -3.40 9.73
CA GLU A 88 -1.82 -4.17 8.62
C GLU A 88 -0.79 -4.55 7.56
N LEU A 89 0.36 -3.87 7.51
CA LEU A 89 1.49 -4.23 6.63
C LEU A 89 2.11 -5.58 6.98
N ASP A 90 2.03 -6.02 8.24
CA ASP A 90 2.52 -7.32 8.67
C ASP A 90 1.59 -8.48 8.26
N LYS A 91 0.40 -8.17 7.72
CA LYS A 91 -0.59 -9.16 7.32
C LYS A 91 -0.52 -9.40 5.81
N ASN A 92 -0.74 -10.65 5.41
CA ASN A 92 -0.93 -10.97 4.00
C ASN A 92 -2.37 -10.65 3.59
N GLY A 93 -2.58 -9.59 2.80
CA GLY A 93 -3.90 -9.17 2.31
C GLY A 93 -4.62 -10.21 1.46
N PHE A 94 -3.90 -11.16 0.86
CA PHE A 94 -4.46 -12.25 0.07
C PHE A 94 -4.51 -13.59 0.83
N ALA A 95 -4.36 -13.60 2.16
CA ALA A 95 -4.40 -14.83 2.96
C ALA A 95 -5.70 -15.62 2.76
N ASP A 96 -6.85 -14.93 2.76
CA ASP A 96 -8.17 -15.52 2.52
C ASP A 96 -8.29 -16.14 1.12
N LEU A 97 -7.81 -15.43 0.09
CA LEU A 97 -7.76 -15.96 -1.28
C LEU A 97 -6.92 -17.24 -1.33
N ARG A 98 -5.72 -17.22 -0.72
CA ARG A 98 -4.80 -18.35 -0.69
C ARG A 98 -5.43 -19.58 -0.03
N GLU A 99 -6.16 -19.38 1.05
CA GLU A 99 -6.87 -20.45 1.75
C GLU A 99 -7.96 -21.06 0.86
N LYS A 100 -8.80 -20.22 0.25
CA LYS A 100 -9.96 -20.66 -0.55
C LYS A 100 -9.58 -21.28 -1.90
N MET A 101 -8.57 -20.76 -2.58
CA MET A 101 -8.14 -21.26 -3.89
C MET A 101 -7.11 -22.40 -3.81
N GLY A 102 -6.50 -22.59 -2.64
CA GLY A 102 -5.42 -23.53 -2.41
C GLY A 102 -4.03 -22.93 -2.69
N LYS A 103 -3.04 -23.36 -1.90
CA LYS A 103 -1.68 -22.83 -1.92
C LYS A 103 -1.02 -22.90 -3.29
N ASP A 104 -1.11 -24.03 -3.98
CA ASP A 104 -0.39 -24.25 -5.24
C ASP A 104 -0.95 -23.37 -6.36
N ALA A 105 -2.29 -23.29 -6.47
CA ALA A 105 -2.95 -22.43 -7.45
C ALA A 105 -2.67 -20.95 -7.18
N PHE A 106 -2.66 -20.55 -5.90
CA PHE A 106 -2.30 -19.21 -5.48
C PHE A 106 -0.85 -18.88 -5.85
N THR A 107 0.09 -19.75 -5.49
CA THR A 107 1.51 -19.56 -5.78
C THR A 107 1.77 -19.47 -7.28
N GLU A 108 1.13 -20.33 -8.09
CA GLU A 108 1.30 -20.28 -9.53
C GLU A 108 0.74 -19.00 -10.15
N LEU A 109 -0.44 -18.54 -9.69
CA LEU A 109 -1.03 -17.29 -10.14
C LEU A 109 -0.10 -16.10 -9.84
N PHE A 110 0.38 -15.97 -8.60
CA PHE A 110 1.26 -14.85 -8.22
C PHE A 110 2.65 -14.95 -8.87
N ARG A 111 3.20 -16.17 -9.02
CA ARG A 111 4.47 -16.38 -9.73
C ARG A 111 4.39 -15.92 -11.18
N SER A 112 3.24 -16.08 -11.84
CA SER A 112 3.09 -15.69 -13.25
C SER A 112 3.16 -14.18 -13.50
N PHE A 113 2.99 -13.33 -12.49
CA PHE A 113 3.23 -11.88 -12.63
C PHE A 113 4.71 -11.54 -12.82
N ASN A 114 5.61 -12.33 -12.22
CA ASN A 114 7.06 -12.07 -12.22
C ASN A 114 7.70 -12.17 -13.60
N ASP A 115 7.01 -12.70 -14.60
CA ASP A 115 7.51 -12.84 -15.98
C ASP A 115 7.45 -11.51 -16.76
N TYR A 116 6.86 -10.45 -16.18
CA TYR A 116 6.49 -9.22 -16.91
C TYR A 116 7.20 -7.95 -16.44
N TYR A 117 8.08 -8.05 -15.45
CA TYR A 117 8.89 -6.95 -14.93
C TYR A 117 10.19 -7.49 -14.31
N ASP A 118 11.22 -6.64 -14.18
CA ASP A 118 12.45 -7.02 -13.48
C ASP A 118 12.28 -7.02 -11.95
N ARG A 119 11.45 -6.10 -11.44
CA ARG A 119 11.18 -5.89 -10.01
C ARG A 119 9.89 -5.11 -9.82
N HIS A 120 9.19 -5.35 -8.72
CA HIS A 120 8.13 -4.49 -8.20
C HIS A 120 8.67 -3.53 -7.12
N ILE A 121 7.82 -2.60 -6.69
CA ILE A 121 8.08 -1.62 -5.62
C ILE A 121 6.93 -1.70 -4.62
N ASP A 122 7.25 -1.74 -3.32
CA ASP A 122 6.33 -1.68 -2.17
C ASP A 122 6.73 -0.54 -1.22
#